data_AF-A0A7C8YKF7-F1
#
_entry.id   AF-A0A7C8YKF7-F1
#
_cell.length_a   1.000
_cell.length_b   1.000
_cell.length_c   1.000
_cell.angle_alpha   90.00
_cell.angle_beta   90.00
_cell.angle_gamma   90.00
#
_symmetry.space_group_name_H-M   'P 1'
#
loop_
_entity.id
_entity.type
_entity.pdbx_description
1 polymer ?
#
loop_
_entity_poly.entity_id
_entity_poly.type
_entity_poly.pdbx_seq_one_letter_code
_entity_poly.pdbx_strand_id
1 'polypeptide(L)'
;MGEARGSIGFFATYRPPVPLDVYSCPIPPASKQDELHMTDGDSYNYDAQVIPPAALKTMLKRPKLASEATASDVDSGRVTGMIMVSERTHNLETLHIALRFNDDTPKVKV
;
A
#
# COMPACT_ATOMS: atom_id res chain seq x y z
N MET A 1 2.66 14.85 -24.79
CA MET A 1 3.77 15.55 -24.10
C MET A 1 3.66 15.16 -22.64
N GLY A 2 4.36 14.09 -22.23
CA GLY A 2 4.14 13.45 -20.93
C GLY A 2 4.95 14.13 -19.85
N GLU A 3 4.30 14.60 -18.79
CA GLU A 3 4.97 15.12 -17.60
C GLU A 3 5.76 13.98 -16.94
N ALA A 4 7.08 14.14 -16.85
CA ALA A 4 7.91 13.27 -16.04
C ALA A 4 7.66 13.61 -14.56
N ARG A 5 6.62 13.01 -13.99
CA ARG A 5 6.32 13.10 -12.55
C ARG A 5 7.40 12.34 -11.80
N GLY A 6 8.37 13.06 -11.24
CA GLY A 6 9.35 12.48 -10.32
C GLY A 6 8.63 11.95 -9.08
N SER A 7 8.94 10.72 -8.68
CA SER A 7 8.47 10.14 -7.42
C SER A 7 9.54 10.32 -6.34
N ILE A 8 9.14 10.79 -5.16
CA ILE A 8 10.00 10.83 -3.97
C ILE A 8 9.56 9.68 -3.08
N GLY A 9 10.37 8.62 -3.01
CA GLY A 9 10.18 7.50 -2.10
C GLY A 9 10.95 7.72 -0.81
N PHE A 10 10.25 7.71 0.34
CA PHE A 10 10.90 7.72 1.65
C PHE A 10 11.00 6.29 2.18
N PHE A 11 12.24 5.81 2.36
CA PHE A 11 12.53 4.53 2.99
C PHE A 11 13.11 4.80 4.39
N ALA A 12 12.31 4.63 5.43
CA ALA A 12 12.75 4.74 6.82
C ALA A 12 12.41 3.46 7.58
N THR A 13 13.26 3.08 8.53
CA THR A 13 13.31 1.73 9.14
C THR A 13 12.20 1.39 10.15
N TYR A 14 11.22 2.27 10.28
CA TYR A 14 10.03 2.13 11.11
C TYR A 14 9.20 3.42 10.95
N ARG A 15 8.05 3.38 10.28
CA ARG A 15 7.04 4.42 10.46
C ARG A 15 5.84 3.79 11.16
N PRO A 16 5.52 4.20 12.41
CA PRO A 16 4.13 4.18 12.83
C PRO A 16 3.32 4.95 11.76
N PRO A 17 2.02 4.67 11.56
CA PRO A 17 1.13 5.53 10.80
C PRO A 17 1.10 6.90 11.47
N VAL A 18 2.07 7.74 11.13
CA VAL A 18 2.12 9.13 11.53
C VAL A 18 1.66 9.88 10.29
N PRO A 19 0.66 10.77 10.41
CA PRO A 19 0.33 11.74 9.37
C PRO A 19 1.56 12.63 9.20
N LEU A 20 2.47 12.20 8.33
CA LEU A 20 3.66 12.95 7.99
C LEU A 20 3.31 13.70 6.73
N ASP A 21 3.00 14.97 6.93
CA ASP A 21 2.81 15.92 5.84
C ASP A 21 4.12 16.06 5.06
N VAL A 22 4.04 15.84 3.76
CA VAL A 22 5.16 16.08 2.84
C VAL A 22 4.91 17.43 2.19
N TYR A 23 5.93 18.29 2.18
CA TYR A 23 5.88 19.57 1.51
C TYR A 23 6.99 19.66 0.44
N SER A 24 6.68 20.31 -0.68
CA SER A 24 7.65 20.65 -1.73
C SER A 24 7.91 22.14 -1.73
N CYS A 25 9.16 22.55 -1.92
CA CYS A 25 9.52 23.95 -2.09
C CYS A 25 10.61 24.07 -3.18
N PRO A 26 10.51 25.04 -4.12
CA PRO A 26 11.55 25.28 -5.11
C PRO A 26 12.88 25.70 -4.46
N ILE A 27 14.01 25.36 -5.11
CA ILE A 27 15.36 25.75 -4.67
C ILE A 27 15.95 26.72 -5.70
N PRO A 28 16.32 27.96 -5.31
CA PRO A 28 16.18 28.54 -3.97
C PRO A 28 14.73 28.92 -3.62
N PRO A 29 14.34 28.88 -2.33
CA PRO A 29 13.01 29.31 -1.90
C PRO A 29 12.88 30.84 -2.04
N ALA A 30 11.85 31.32 -2.73
CA ALA A 30 11.60 32.75 -2.88
C ALA A 30 10.67 33.29 -1.79
N SER A 31 9.69 32.49 -1.35
CA SER A 31 8.72 32.84 -0.32
C SER A 31 8.24 31.63 0.48
N LYS A 32 7.61 31.86 1.65
CA LYS A 32 6.95 30.80 2.42
C LYS A 32 5.70 30.26 1.72
N GLN A 33 5.12 31.03 0.80
CA GLN A 33 3.95 30.64 0.02
C GLN A 33 4.30 29.64 -1.10
N ASP A 34 5.59 29.42 -1.37
CA ASP A 34 6.06 28.46 -2.36
C ASP A 34 6.07 27.01 -1.83
N GLU A 35 5.78 26.83 -0.54
CA GLU A 35 5.66 25.52 0.10
C GLU A 35 4.32 24.87 -0.25
N LEU A 36 4.36 23.82 -1.05
CA LEU A 36 3.19 23.07 -1.51
C LEU A 36 3.01 21.79 -0.69
N HIS A 37 1.84 21.63 -0.07
CA HIS A 37 1.46 20.38 0.60
C HIS A 37 1.24 19.26 -0.43
N MET A 38 1.98 18.17 -0.30
CA MET A 38 2.01 17.06 -1.24
C MET A 38 1.17 15.85 -0.81
N THR A 39 0.52 15.92 0.35
CA THR A 39 -0.39 14.89 0.84
C THR A 39 -1.82 15.41 0.79
N ASP A 40 -2.77 14.53 0.47
CA ASP A 40 -4.20 14.85 0.37
C ASP A 40 -4.90 14.99 1.73
N GLY A 41 -4.22 14.64 2.83
CA GLY A 41 -4.78 14.66 4.18
C GLY A 41 -5.68 13.47 4.52
N ASP A 42 -6.02 12.64 3.52
CA ASP A 42 -6.93 11.50 3.62
C ASP A 42 -6.16 10.15 3.51
N SER A 43 -5.10 10.12 2.72
CA SER A 43 -4.28 8.93 2.45
C SER A 43 -3.03 8.92 3.33
N TYR A 44 -2.93 7.92 4.20
CA TYR A 44 -1.66 7.61 4.85
C TYR A 44 -0.65 7.12 3.80
N ASN A 45 0.63 7.49 3.94
CA ASN A 45 1.73 6.97 3.13
C ASN A 45 1.93 5.46 3.40
N TYR A 46 1.06 4.64 2.81
CA TYR A 46 1.18 3.21 2.68
C TYR A 46 1.13 2.91 1.19
N ASP A 47 2.26 2.50 0.59
CA ASP A 47 2.26 1.87 -0.74
C ASP A 47 1.70 0.45 -0.66
N ALA A 48 0.54 0.29 -0.03
CA ALA A 48 -0.19 -0.95 -0.03
C ALA A 48 -1.11 -0.95 -1.25
N GLN A 49 -0.91 -1.91 -2.16
CA GLN A 49 -1.72 -2.02 -3.37
C GLN A 49 -2.67 -3.20 -3.29
N VAL A 50 -3.90 -3.00 -3.76
CA VAL A 50 -4.86 -4.09 -3.92
C VAL A 50 -4.29 -5.09 -4.92
N ILE A 51 -4.27 -6.37 -4.53
CA ILE A 51 -3.79 -7.45 -5.39
C ILE A 51 -4.89 -7.76 -6.41
N PRO A 52 -4.62 -7.67 -7.73
CA PRO A 52 -5.60 -8.04 -8.74
C PRO A 52 -6.04 -9.51 -8.57
N PRO A 53 -7.32 -9.86 -8.83
CA PRO A 53 -7.82 -11.22 -8.62
C PRO A 53 -6.99 -12.32 -9.30
N ALA A 54 -6.51 -12.07 -10.52
CA ALA A 54 -5.66 -13.02 -11.25
C ALA A 54 -4.29 -13.25 -10.55
N ALA A 55 -3.70 -12.18 -10.00
CA ALA A 55 -2.45 -12.26 -9.25
C ALA A 55 -2.67 -12.97 -7.91
N LEU A 56 -3.76 -12.66 -7.21
CA LEU A 56 -4.10 -13.29 -5.93
C LEU A 56 -4.30 -14.80 -6.08
N LYS A 57 -5.04 -15.24 -7.10
CA LYS A 57 -5.18 -16.67 -7.44
C LYS A 57 -3.85 -17.37 -7.70
N THR A 58 -2.89 -16.65 -8.27
CA THR A 58 -1.54 -17.17 -8.50
C THR A 58 -0.74 -17.27 -7.20
N MET A 59 -0.88 -16.29 -6.30
CA MET A 59 -0.23 -16.29 -5.00
C MET A 59 -0.77 -17.40 -4.07
N LEU A 60 -2.07 -17.68 -4.11
CA LEU A 60 -2.69 -18.77 -3.34
C LEU A 60 -2.19 -20.17 -3.73
N LYS A 61 -1.50 -20.33 -4.87
CA LYS A 61 -0.82 -21.59 -5.22
C LYS A 61 0.44 -21.83 -4.37
N ARG A 62 0.93 -20.82 -3.65
CA ARG A 62 2.11 -20.97 -2.79
C ARG A 62 1.73 -21.77 -1.54
N PRO A 63 2.51 -22.79 -1.14
CA PRO A 63 2.14 -23.66 -0.02
C PRO A 63 1.79 -22.91 1.28
N LYS A 64 2.47 -21.79 1.56
CA LYS A 64 2.22 -20.96 2.75
C LYS A 64 0.90 -20.19 2.73
N LEU A 65 0.28 -20.02 1.57
CA LEU A 65 -0.99 -19.30 1.37
C LEU A 65 -2.13 -20.22 0.92
N ALA A 66 -1.81 -21.43 0.45
CA ALA A 66 -2.78 -22.39 -0.06
C ALA A 66 -3.75 -22.93 1.01
N SER A 67 -3.38 -22.85 2.29
CA SER A 67 -4.26 -23.19 3.41
C SER A 67 -5.29 -22.12 3.75
N GLU A 68 -5.05 -20.87 3.33
CA GLU A 68 -5.83 -19.72 3.79
C GLU A 68 -7.09 -19.50 2.95
N ALA A 69 -6.99 -19.69 1.62
CA ALA A 69 -8.09 -19.46 0.70
C ALA A 69 -7.89 -20.21 -0.63
N THR A 70 -8.99 -20.39 -1.36
CA THR A 70 -9.02 -21.02 -2.67
C THR A 70 -9.22 -19.99 -3.79
N ALA A 71 -8.98 -20.40 -5.04
CA ALA A 71 -9.29 -19.55 -6.19
C ALA A 71 -10.78 -19.18 -6.28
N SER A 72 -11.67 -20.10 -5.88
CA SER A 72 -13.12 -19.88 -5.86
C SER A 72 -13.55 -18.82 -4.83
N ASP A 73 -12.81 -18.69 -3.73
CA ASP A 73 -13.03 -17.63 -2.74
C ASP A 73 -12.71 -16.24 -3.32
N VAL A 74 -11.71 -16.15 -4.20
CA VAL A 74 -11.38 -14.91 -4.90
C VAL A 74 -12.42 -14.59 -5.97
N ASP A 75 -12.84 -15.59 -6.75
CA ASP A 75 -13.82 -15.41 -7.82
C ASP A 75 -15.21 -15.01 -7.29
N SER A 76 -15.58 -15.48 -6.11
CA SER A 76 -16.82 -15.08 -5.42
C SER A 76 -16.73 -13.72 -4.72
N GLY A 77 -15.54 -13.11 -4.64
CA GLY A 77 -15.29 -11.88 -3.87
C GLY A 77 -15.31 -12.10 -2.35
N ARG A 78 -15.41 -13.34 -1.88
CA ARG A 78 -15.29 -13.70 -0.48
C ARG A 78 -13.92 -13.30 0.07
N VAL A 79 -12.87 -13.45 -0.75
CA VAL A 79 -11.50 -13.09 -0.38
C VAL A 79 -10.94 -12.03 -1.32
N THR A 80 -10.41 -10.96 -0.71
CA THR A 80 -9.60 -9.94 -1.40
C THR A 80 -8.23 -9.84 -0.74
N GLY A 81 -7.24 -9.34 -1.46
CA GLY A 81 -5.87 -9.23 -0.97
C GLY A 81 -5.28 -7.86 -1.17
N MET A 82 -4.37 -7.48 -0.27
CA MET A 82 -3.54 -6.28 -0.41
C MET A 82 -2.08 -6.69 -0.18
N ILE A 83 -1.17 -6.09 -0.93
CA ILE A 83 0.27 -6.31 -0.79
C ILE A 83 0.94 -5.03 -0.35
N MET A 84 1.87 -5.15 0.59
CA MET A 84 2.74 -4.07 1.05
C MET A 84 4.17 -4.55 0.96
N VAL A 85 5.06 -3.70 0.44
CA VAL A 85 6.50 -3.95 0.46
C VAL A 85 7.07 -3.30 1.72
N SER A 86 7.78 -4.07 2.53
CA SER A 86 8.53 -3.54 3.66
C SER A 86 10.02 -3.49 3.35
N GLU A 87 10.78 -3.07 4.34
CA GLU A 87 12.20 -2.79 4.25
C GLU A 87 13.04 -3.94 3.71
N ARG A 88 14.21 -3.56 3.18
CA ARG A 88 15.18 -4.52 2.70
C ARG A 88 15.94 -5.13 3.87
N THR A 89 15.80 -6.42 4.06
CA THR A 89 16.65 -7.20 4.97
C THR A 89 17.65 -7.98 4.12
N HIS A 90 18.96 -7.83 4.38
CA HIS A 90 20.01 -8.48 3.58
C HIS A 90 19.90 -8.22 2.06
N ASN A 91 19.56 -6.98 1.67
CA ASN A 91 19.33 -6.57 0.28
C ASN A 91 18.09 -7.20 -0.41
N LEU A 92 17.19 -7.84 0.34
CA LEU A 92 15.94 -8.40 -0.18
C LEU A 92 14.72 -7.67 0.38
N GLU A 93 13.82 -7.27 -0.51
CA GLU A 93 12.52 -6.69 -0.14
C GLU A 93 11.61 -7.77 0.45
N THR A 94 10.93 -7.45 1.55
CA THR A 94 9.95 -8.35 2.17
C THR A 94 8.55 -7.94 1.73
N LEU A 95 7.81 -8.89 1.15
CA LEU A 95 6.43 -8.68 0.72
C LEU A 95 5.47 -9.17 1.82
N HIS A 96 4.68 -8.26 2.36
CA HIS A 96 3.57 -8.57 3.25
C HIS A 96 2.29 -8.71 2.43
N ILE A 97 1.63 -9.86 2.53
CA ILE A 97 0.35 -10.13 1.88
C ILE A 97 -0.70 -10.22 2.98
N ALA A 98 -1.68 -9.32 2.93
CA ALA A 98 -2.84 -9.34 3.80
C ALA A 98 -4.04 -9.92 3.03
N LEU A 99 -4.69 -10.93 3.60
CA LEU A 99 -5.94 -11.49 3.09
C LEU A 99 -7.11 -10.95 3.92
N ARG A 100 -8.14 -10.45 3.24
CA ARG A 100 -9.39 -10.01 3.84
C ARG A 100 -10.50 -10.98 3.43
N PHE A 101 -11.16 -11.56 4.42
CA PHE A 101 -12.32 -12.43 4.26
C PHE A 101 -13.59 -11.62 4.54
N ASN A 102 -14.53 -11.62 3.61
CA ASN A 102 -15.76 -10.82 3.67
C ASN A 102 -16.94 -11.58 4.29
N ASP A 103 -16.69 -12.74 4.91
CA ASP A 103 -17.73 -13.60 5.53
C ASP A 103 -18.42 -12.91 6.71
N ASP A 104 -17.65 -12.18 7.51
CA ASP A 104 -18.14 -11.44 8.67
C ASP A 104 -17.71 -9.98 8.54
N THR A 105 -18.53 -9.18 7.87
CA THR A 105 -18.34 -7.73 7.88
C THR A 105 -18.49 -7.24 9.32
N PRO A 106 -17.48 -6.57 9.90
CA PRO A 106 -17.60 -6.05 11.26
C PRO A 106 -18.79 -5.09 11.30
N LYS A 107 -19.73 -5.35 12.22
CA LYS A 107 -20.87 -4.46 12.45
C LYS A 107 -20.34 -3.18 13.10
N VAL A 108 -19.92 -2.23 12.29
CA VAL A 108 -19.58 -0.88 12.75
C VAL A 108 -20.89 -0.22 13.15
N LYS A 109 -21.08 0.01 14.46
CA LYS A 109 -22.15 0.90 14.92
C LYS A 109 -21.75 2.32 14.54
N VAL A 110 -22.54 2.94 13.67
CA VAL A 110 -22.52 4.39 13.42
C VAL A 110 -23.28 5.07 14.55
#